data_AF-A0A9P7DMU5-F1
#
_entry.id   AF-A0A9P7DMU5-F1
#
_cell.length_a   1.000
_cell.length_b   1.000
_cell.length_c   1.000
_cell.angle_alpha   90.00
_cell.angle_beta   90.00
_cell.angle_gamma   90.00
#
_symmetry.space_group_name_H-M   'P 1'
#
loop_
_entity.id
_entity.type
_entity.pdbx_description
1 polymer ?
#
loop_
_entity_poly.entity_id
_entity_poly.type
_entity_poly.pdbx_seq_one_letter_code
_entity_poly.pdbx_strand_id
1 'polypeptide(L)' 'MLIYLLCSSLPWLTSDHEKLSSSSILERKVNTTIKVLCNGIPVEFASVLIYTCSLVFSEDPDYEHLCSLL' A
#
# COMPACT_ATOMS: atom_id res chain seq x y z
N MET A 1 1.62 1.19 6.52
CA MET A 1 2.70 1.30 7.53
C MET A 1 3.91 0.45 7.14
N LEU A 2 3.76 -0.86 6.91
CA LEU A 2 4.85 -1.76 6.48
C LEU A 2 5.63 -1.22 5.26
N ILE A 3 4.93 -0.91 4.17
CA ILE A 3 5.54 -0.35 2.95
C ILE A 3 6.23 1.00 3.20
N TYR A 4 5.69 1.82 4.08
CA TYR A 4 6.30 3.12 4.43
C TYR A 4 7.64 2.94 5.14
N LEU A 5 7.73 1.96 6.06
CA LEU A 5 8.96 1.64 6.77
C LEU A 5 10.01 1.06 5.81
N LEU A 6 9.60 0.27 4.82
CA LEU A 6 10.50 -0.35 3.85
C LEU A 6 10.99 0.62 2.77
N CYS A 7 10.12 1.48 2.25
CA CYS A 7 10.45 2.41 1.16
C CYS A 7 11.01 3.76 1.65
N SER A 8 11.10 3.98 2.97
CA SER A 8 11.51 5.23 3.64
C SER A 8 10.66 6.47 3.30
N SER A 9 9.87 6.44 2.23
CA SER A 9 8.99 7.49 1.73
C SER A 9 7.88 6.86 0.90
N LEU A 10 6.74 7.54 0.79
CA LEU A 10 5.60 7.11 -0.02
C LEU A 10 5.33 8.18 -1.10
N PRO A 11 5.02 7.78 -2.35
CA PRO A 11 4.89 8.72 -3.46
C PRO A 11 3.70 9.71 -3.31
N TRP A 12 2.71 9.38 -2.48
CA TRP A 12 1.59 10.28 -2.13
C TRP A 12 1.82 11.11 -0.86
N LEU A 13 2.93 10.88 -0.15
CA LEU A 13 3.34 11.59 1.08
C LEU A 13 4.53 12.52 0.80
N THR A 14 4.52 13.19 -0.35
CA THR A 14 5.52 14.21 -0.66
C THR A 14 5.48 15.30 0.42
N SER A 15 6.64 15.55 1.00
CA SER A 15 6.92 16.60 1.99
C SER A 15 6.93 17.99 1.35
N ASP A 16 6.00 18.27 0.43
CA ASP A 16 5.85 19.59 -0.14
C ASP A 16 5.29 20.52 0.94
N HIS A 17 5.79 21.75 0.99
CA HIS A 17 5.48 22.71 2.06
C HIS A 17 3.99 23.12 2.09
N GLU A 18 3.21 22.72 1.09
CA GLU A 18 1.76 22.85 1.08
C GLU A 18 1.07 21.57 1.60
N LYS A 19 0.15 21.74 2.56
CA LYS A 19 -0.79 20.69 2.96
C LYS A 19 -1.53 20.20 1.71
N LEU A 20 -1.14 19.02 1.21
CA LEU A 20 -1.92 18.33 0.19
C LEU A 20 -3.32 18.07 0.74
N SER A 21 -4.34 18.46 -0.02
CA SER A 21 -5.72 18.11 0.31
C SER A 21 -5.87 16.59 0.35
N SER A 22 -6.70 16.08 1.26
CA SER A 22 -7.03 14.65 1.35
C SER A 22 -7.51 14.07 0.00
N SER A 23 -8.15 14.89 -0.83
CA SER A 23 -8.56 14.52 -2.20
C SER A 23 -7.36 14.22 -3.10
N SER A 24 -6.34 15.09 -3.11
CA SER A 24 -5.13 14.91 -3.91
C SER A 24 -4.30 13.71 -3.46
N ILE A 25 -4.29 13.43 -2.15
CA ILE A 25 -3.65 12.23 -1.59
C ILE A 25 -4.39 10.97 -2.06
N LEU A 26 -5.73 10.98 -2.04
CA LEU A 26 -6.54 9.87 -2.54
C LEU A 26 -6.26 9.59 -4.02
N GLU A 27 -6.24 10.63 -4.86
CA GLU A 27 -5.96 10.50 -6.30
C GLU A 27 -4.57 9.90 -6.55
N ARG A 28 -3.53 10.40 -5.86
CA ARG A 28 -2.18 9.83 -5.97
C ARG A 28 -2.12 8.38 -5.50
N LYS A 29 -2.86 8.03 -4.44
CA LYS A 29 -2.91 6.66 -3.91
C LYS A 29 -3.57 5.69 -4.90
N VAL A 30 -4.65 6.10 -5.58
CA VAL A 30 -5.33 5.29 -6.61
C VAL A 30 -4.47 5.17 -7.88
N ASN A 31 -3.80 6.25 -8.28
CA ASN A 31 -2.96 6.26 -9.47
C ASN A 31 -1.65 5.47 -9.30
N THR A 32 -1.17 5.29 -8.06
CA THR A 32 0.04 4.51 -7.78
C THR A 32 -0.29 3.02 -7.76
N THR A 33 0.17 2.28 -8.77
CA THR A 33 0.00 0.82 -8.83
C THR A 33 0.87 0.10 -7.80
N ILE A 34 0.36 -1.00 -7.24
CA ILE A 34 1.10 -1.88 -6.30
C ILE A 34 2.46 -2.31 -6.88
N LYS A 35 2.54 -2.63 -8.18
CA LYS A 35 3.80 -2.98 -8.86
C LYS A 35 4.86 -1.89 -8.78
N VAL A 36 4.46 -0.62 -8.91
CA VAL A 36 5.38 0.52 -8.84
C VAL A 36 5.77 0.77 -7.39
N LEU A 37 4.81 0.66 -6.47
CA LEU A 37 5.03 0.84 -5.05
C LEU A 37 5.97 -0.22 -4.44
N CYS A 38 5.84 -1.47 -4.87
CA CYS A 38 6.63 -2.59 -4.39
C CYS A 38 7.91 -2.82 -5.21
N ASN A 39 8.29 -1.90 -6.10
CA ASN A 39 9.49 -2.04 -6.90
C ASN A 39 10.73 -1.91 -6.00
N GLY A 40 11.47 -3.01 -5.84
CA GLY A 40 12.67 -3.06 -4.99
C GLY A 40 12.46 -3.61 -3.57
N ILE A 41 11.25 -4.07 -3.23
CA ILE A 41 10.97 -4.83 -2.01
C ILE A 41 10.46 -6.24 -2.36
N PRO A 42 10.49 -7.20 -1.41
CA PRO A 42 10.04 -8.57 -1.65
C PRO A 42 8.60 -8.64 -2.19
N VAL A 43 8.34 -9.58 -3.10
CA VAL A 43 7.07 -9.73 -3.82
C VAL A 43 5.91 -10.09 -2.89
N GLU A 44 6.22 -10.68 -1.75
CA GLU A 44 5.31 -11.05 -0.70
C GLU A 44 4.52 -9.85 -0.17
N PHE A 45 5.17 -8.69 -0.05
CA PHE A 45 4.49 -7.45 0.32
C PHE A 45 3.49 -6.99 -0.75
N ALA A 46 3.78 -7.23 -2.02
CA ALA A 46 2.84 -6.96 -3.10
C ALA A 46 1.64 -7.93 -3.01
N SER A 47 1.87 -9.20 -2.70
CA SER A 47 0.81 -10.20 -2.51
C SER A 47 -0.12 -9.83 -1.35
N VAL A 48 0.43 -9.39 -0.22
CA VAL A 48 -0.36 -8.89 0.92
C VAL A 48 -1.21 -7.67 0.53
N LEU A 49 -0.64 -6.71 -0.22
CA LEU A 49 -1.39 -5.55 -0.71
C LEU A 49 -2.51 -5.95 -1.69
N ILE A 50 -2.24 -6.88 -2.59
CA ILE A 50 -3.22 -7.38 -3.55
C ILE A 50 -4.37 -8.08 -2.81
N TYR A 51 -4.05 -8.93 -1.83
CA TYR A 51 -5.04 -9.60 -1.00
C TYR A 51 -5.91 -8.60 -0.24
N THR A 52 -5.28 -7.67 0.49
CA THR A 52 -6.00 -6.65 1.27
C THR A 52 -6.81 -5.69 0.40
N CYS A 53 -6.38 -5.39 -0.83
CA CYS A 53 -7.16 -4.59 -1.78
C CYS A 53 -8.31 -5.36 -2.45
N SER A 54 -8.27 -6.70 -2.45
CA SER A 54 -9.29 -7.56 -3.06
C SER A 54 -10.37 -7.99 -2.06
N LEU A 55 -10.15 -7.77 -0.77
CA LEU A 55 -11.07 -8.16 0.29
C LEU A 55 -12.43 -7.47 0.14
N VAL A 56 -13.49 -8.25 0.24
CA VAL A 56 -14.86 -7.72 0.22
C VAL A 56 -15.19 -7.15 1.60
N PHE A 57 -16.03 -6.11 1.66
CA PHE A 57 -16.39 -5.44 2.91
C PHE A 57 -16.93 -6.38 4.01
N SER A 58 -17.56 -7.50 3.64
CA SER A 58 -18.14 -8.48 4.57
C SER A 58 -17.31 -9.75 4.72
N GLU A 59 -16.12 -9.82 4.13
CA GLU A 59 -15.25 -11.00 4.19
C GLU A 59 -14.28 -10.88 5.38
N ASP A 60 -14.17 -11.95 6.15
CA ASP A 60 -13.16 -12.06 7.20
C ASP A 60 -11.78 -12.32 6.56
N PRO A 61 -10.75 -11.54 6.92
CA PRO A 61 -9.41 -11.76 6.36
C PRO A 61 -8.83 -13.09 6.84
N ASP A 62 -8.22 -13.84 5.93
CA ASP A 62 -7.42 -15.02 6.22
C ASP A 62 -6.05 -14.58 6.78
N TYR A 63 -6.03 -14.40 8.10
CA TYR A 63 -4.82 -14.00 8.81
C TYR A 63 -3.71 -15.06 8.77
N GLU A 64 -4.05 -16.35 8.67
CA GLU A 64 -3.05 -17.42 8.56
C GLU A 64 -2.32 -17.34 7.21
N HIS A 65 -3.07 -17.11 6.13
CA HIS A 65 -2.50 -16.89 4.81
C HIS A 65 -1.63 -15.62 4.77
N LEU A 66 -2.10 -14.52 5.35
CA LEU A 66 -1.35 -13.27 5.43
C LEU A 66 -0.05 -13.42 6.24
N CYS A 67 -0.09 -14.15 7.36
CA CYS A 67 1.11 -14.44 8.15
C CYS A 67 2.10 -15.35 7.42
N SER A 68 1.63 -16.29 6.60
CA SER A 68 2.53 -17.16 5.81
C SER A 68 3.25 -16.42 4.69
N LEU A 69 2.74 -15.27 4.26
CA LEU A 69 3.37 -14.41 3.26
C LEU A 69 4.38 -13.44 3.87
N LEU A 70 4.27 -13.11 5.16
CA LEU A 70 5.15 -12.17 5.87
C LEU A 70 6.41 -12.84 6.43
#